data_AF-A0A9E3U9D4-F1
#
_entry.id   AF-A0A9E3U9D4-F1
#
_cell.length_a   1.000
_cell.length_b   1.000
_cell.length_c   1.000
_cell.angle_alpha   90.00
_cell.angle_beta   90.00
_cell.angle_gamma   90.00
#
_symmetry.space_group_name_H-M   'P 1'
#
loop_
_entity.id
_entity.type
_entity.pdbx_description
1 polymer ?
#
loop_
_entity_poly.entity_id
_entity_poly.type
_entity_poly.pdbx_seq_one_letter_code
_entity_poly.pdbx_strand_id
1 'polypeptide(L)'
;MAAIDVHVSQGGCIVGGELRADAKLVARCTLCERDVESAAALGALGFACAPCLRERLDALSVARFRLTESRSGTPWGKVTG
;
A
#
# COMPACT_ATOMS: atom_id res chain seq x y z
N MET A 1 -9.91 -16.03 3.65
CA MET A 1 -8.98 -14.92 3.32
C MET A 1 -7.69 -15.55 2.84
N ALA A 2 -7.18 -15.18 1.67
CA ALA A 2 -5.84 -15.61 1.26
C ALA A 2 -4.82 -14.92 2.18
N ALA A 3 -3.85 -15.68 2.71
CA ALA A 3 -2.77 -15.10 3.50
C ALA A 3 -1.92 -14.18 2.61
N ILE A 4 -1.53 -13.02 3.13
CA ILE A 4 -0.61 -12.11 2.43
C ILE A 4 0.80 -12.43 2.90
N ASP A 5 1.70 -12.67 1.96
CA ASP A 5 3.10 -12.93 2.28
C ASP A 5 3.77 -11.65 2.80
N VAL A 6 4.56 -11.78 3.86
CA VAL A 6 5.23 -10.65 4.53
C VAL A 6 6.67 -11.01 4.81
N HIS A 7 7.58 -10.10 4.51
CA HIS A 7 8.98 -10.18 4.90
C HIS A 7 9.25 -9.17 6.02
N VAL A 8 9.98 -9.60 7.04
CA VAL A 8 10.45 -8.79 8.17
C VAL A 8 11.96 -8.89 8.23
N SER A 9 12.64 -7.76 8.11
CA SER A 9 14.10 -7.70 8.21
C SER A 9 14.54 -8.25 9.56
N GLN A 10 15.52 -9.16 9.54
CA GLN A 10 16.06 -9.86 10.72
C GLN A 10 15.04 -10.71 11.51
N GLY A 11 13.79 -10.80 11.04
CA GLY A 11 12.71 -11.57 11.68
C GLY A 11 12.24 -12.78 10.86
N GLY A 12 12.48 -12.77 9.54
CA GLY A 12 12.04 -13.82 8.61
C GLY A 12 10.78 -13.45 7.83
N CYS A 13 10.05 -14.45 7.36
CA CYS A 13 8.87 -14.22 6.52
C CYS A 13 7.66 -15.08 6.91
N ILE A 14 6.49 -14.60 6.51
CA ILE A 14 5.26 -15.39 6.44
C ILE A 14 4.98 -15.61 4.96
N VAL A 15 4.89 -16.85 4.51
CA VAL A 15 4.60 -17.21 3.11
C VAL A 15 3.52 -18.28 3.07
N GLY A 16 2.41 -18.02 2.39
CA GLY A 16 1.27 -18.94 2.35
C GLY A 16 0.67 -19.23 3.74
N GLY A 17 0.86 -18.32 4.70
CA GLY A 17 0.46 -18.49 6.10
C GLY A 17 1.50 -19.19 7.00
N GLU A 18 2.58 -19.72 6.43
CA GLU A 18 3.64 -20.40 7.16
C GLU A 18 4.73 -19.41 7.62
N LEU A 19 5.06 -19.44 8.91
CA LEU A 19 6.13 -18.64 9.49
C LEU A 19 7.49 -19.31 9.26
N ARG A 20 8.44 -18.58 8.68
CA ARG A 20 9.82 -19.00 8.48
C ARG A 20 10.74 -17.95 9.09
N ALA A 21 11.31 -18.25 10.24
CA ALA A 21 12.29 -17.37 10.87
C ALA A 21 13.59 -17.34 10.05
N ASP A 22 14.09 -16.15 9.76
CA ASP A 22 15.38 -15.93 9.10
C ASP A 22 15.98 -14.60 9.55
N ALA A 23 16.97 -14.69 10.43
CA ALA A 23 17.66 -13.52 10.99
C ALA A 23 18.53 -12.77 9.97
N LYS A 24 18.78 -13.36 8.79
CA LYS A 24 19.54 -12.75 7.70
C LYS A 24 18.65 -12.14 6.63
N LEU A 25 17.33 -12.35 6.70
CA LEU A 25 16.40 -11.79 5.73
C LEU A 25 16.44 -10.26 5.80
N VAL A 26 16.50 -9.63 4.63
CA VAL A 26 16.34 -8.18 4.47
C VAL A 26 15.09 -7.95 3.63
N ALA A 27 14.09 -7.28 4.21
CA ALA A 27 12.89 -6.88 3.50
C ALA A 27 13.22 -5.65 2.63
N ARG A 28 12.95 -5.74 1.33
CA ARG A 28 13.17 -4.64 0.39
C ARG A 28 11.84 -4.19 -0.22
N CYS A 29 11.60 -2.89 -0.23
CA CYS A 29 10.43 -2.30 -0.86
C CYS A 29 10.71 -2.04 -2.35
N THR A 30 9.92 -2.64 -3.24
CA THR A 30 10.01 -2.43 -4.69
C THR A 30 9.57 -1.01 -5.09
N LEU A 31 8.75 -0.35 -4.28
CA LEU A 31 8.17 0.96 -4.62
C LEU A 31 9.08 2.16 -4.29
N CYS A 32 9.85 2.09 -3.20
CA CYS A 32 10.81 3.14 -2.84
C CYS A 32 12.26 2.66 -2.88
N GLU A 33 12.50 1.43 -3.32
CA GLU A 33 13.82 0.82 -3.56
C GLU A 33 14.76 0.78 -2.34
N ARG A 34 14.19 0.90 -1.15
CA ARG A 34 14.91 0.87 0.12
C ARG A 34 14.73 -0.46 0.84
N ASP A 35 15.74 -0.80 1.61
CA ASP A 35 15.63 -1.84 2.63
C ASP A 35 14.83 -1.26 3.81
N VAL A 36 13.88 -2.03 4.31
CA VAL A 36 12.84 -1.60 5.26
C VAL A 36 12.68 -2.61 6.38
N GLU A 37 12.04 -2.21 7.47
CA GLU A 37 11.75 -3.13 8.58
C GLU A 37 10.83 -4.27 8.15
N SER A 38 9.78 -3.96 7.39
CA SER A 38 8.86 -4.96 6.85
C SER A 38 8.28 -4.56 5.50
N ALA A 39 7.95 -5.55 4.69
CA ALA A 39 7.31 -5.38 3.40
C ALA A 39 6.31 -6.51 3.13
N ALA A 40 5.14 -6.17 2.61
CA ALA A 40 4.08 -7.11 2.25
C ALA A 40 4.05 -7.35 0.73
N ALA A 41 3.72 -8.57 0.31
CA ALA A 41 3.65 -8.94 -1.09
C ALA A 41 2.51 -8.21 -1.82
N LEU A 42 2.81 -7.75 -3.04
CA LEU A 42 1.87 -7.16 -4.00
C LEU A 42 1.47 -8.18 -5.09
N GLY A 43 1.49 -9.47 -4.76
CA GLY A 43 1.42 -10.56 -5.75
C GLY A 43 2.71 -10.66 -6.55
N ALA A 44 2.61 -10.78 -7.88
CA ALA A 44 3.78 -10.93 -8.75
C ALA A 44 4.64 -9.66 -8.89
N LEU A 45 4.19 -8.52 -8.35
CA LEU A 45 4.84 -7.21 -8.50
C LEU A 45 5.95 -6.94 -7.46
N GLY A 46 6.20 -7.87 -6.55
CA GLY A 46 7.21 -7.72 -5.49
C GLY A 46 6.60 -7.34 -4.14
N PHE A 47 7.32 -6.55 -3.35
CA PHE A 47 6.96 -6.25 -1.97
C PHE A 47 6.88 -4.73 -1.73
N ALA A 48 6.00 -4.31 -0.82
CA ALA A 48 5.83 -2.90 -0.46
C ALA A 48 5.81 -2.69 1.05
N CYS A 49 6.50 -1.65 1.50
CA CYS A 49 6.47 -1.23 2.90
C CYS A 49 5.16 -0.49 3.23
N ALA A 50 4.82 -0.47 4.53
CA ALA A 50 3.62 0.18 5.02
C ALA A 50 3.50 1.67 4.61
N PRO A 51 4.56 2.52 4.66
CA PRO A 51 4.47 3.90 4.19
C PRO A 51 4.07 4.01 2.72
N CYS A 52 4.71 3.24 1.83
CA CYS A 52 4.36 3.30 0.41
C CYS A 52 2.92 2.83 0.18
N LEU A 53 2.48 1.72 0.81
CA LEU A 53 1.09 1.27 0.72
C LEU A 53 0.11 2.36 1.16
N ARG A 54 0.41 3.05 2.27
CA ARG A 54 -0.42 4.13 2.79
C ARG A 54 -0.57 5.27 1.80
N GLU A 55 0.54 5.75 1.23
CA GLU A 55 0.51 6.82 0.22
C GLU A 55 -0.37 6.47 -0.99
N ARG A 56 -0.37 5.20 -1.44
CA ARG A 56 -1.23 4.78 -2.56
C ARG A 56 -2.70 4.77 -2.17
N LEU A 57 -3.03 4.33 -0.96
CA LEU A 57 -4.41 4.39 -0.44
C LEU A 57 -4.91 5.84 -0.31
N ASP A 58 -4.04 6.75 0.13
CA ASP A 58 -4.36 8.17 0.21
C ASP A 58 -4.56 8.77 -1.19
N ALA A 59 -3.71 8.42 -2.16
CA ALA A 59 -3.85 8.83 -3.55
C ALA A 59 -5.16 8.34 -4.20
N LEU A 60 -5.61 7.11 -3.88
CA LEU A 60 -6.90 6.59 -4.33
C LEU A 60 -8.08 7.39 -3.75
N SER A 61 -7.97 7.80 -2.48
CA SER A 61 -8.98 8.63 -1.83
C SER A 61 -9.10 10.00 -2.51
N VAL A 62 -7.95 10.62 -2.82
CA VAL A 62 -7.90 11.88 -3.58
C VAL A 62 -8.46 11.71 -4.99
N ALA A 63 -8.10 10.64 -5.69
CA ALA A 63 -8.58 10.37 -7.04
C ALA A 63 -10.10 10.18 -7.06
N ARG A 64 -10.65 9.40 -6.12
CA ARG A 64 -12.10 9.20 -5.99
C ARG A 64 -12.82 10.52 -5.74
N PHE A 65 -12.32 11.34 -4.82
CA PHE A 65 -12.89 12.65 -4.53
C PHE A 65 -12.92 13.53 -5.78
N ARG A 66 -11.76 13.78 -6.40
CA ARG A 66 -11.63 14.65 -7.58
C ARG A 66 -12.48 14.18 -8.76
N LEU A 67 -12.46 12.89 -9.05
CA LEU A 67 -13.21 12.33 -10.20
C LEU A 67 -14.72 12.27 -9.93
N THR A 68 -15.15 12.11 -8.68
CA THR A 68 -16.58 12.17 -8.32
C THR A 68 -17.10 13.60 -8.37
N GLU A 69 -16.37 14.57 -7.80
CA GLU A 69 -16.73 15.99 -7.87
C GLU A 69 -16.79 16.49 -9.32
N SER A 70 -15.87 16.06 -10.18
CA SER A 70 -15.90 16.42 -11.60
C SER A 70 -17.10 15.85 -12.38
N ARG A 71 -17.78 14.82 -11.86
CA ARG A 71 -19.00 14.26 -12.44
C ARG A 71 -20.27 14.91 -11.89
N SER A 72 -20.25 15.35 -10.64
CA SER A 72 -21.29 16.20 -10.09
C SER A 72 -21.03 17.64 -10.52
N GLY A 73 -21.46 18.01 -11.73
CA GLY A 73 -21.58 19.41 -12.12
C GLY A 73 -22.23 20.20 -10.96
N THR A 74 -21.50 21.21 -10.49
CA THR A 74 -21.80 22.13 -9.38
C THR A 74 -23.27 22.17 -8.92
N PRO A 75 -23.59 21.83 -7.65
CA PRO A 75 -24.85 22.23 -7.01
C PRO A 75 -24.74 23.63 -6.37
N TRP A 76 -23.58 24.30 -6.47
CA TRP A 76 -23.44 25.71 -6.11
C TRP A 76 -24.14 26.59 -7.14
N GLY A 77 -25.46 26.44 -7.21
CA GLY A 77 -26.33 27.46 -7.74
C GLY A 77 -26.02 28.76 -7.01
N LYS A 78 -25.59 29.75 -7.79
CA LYS A 78 -25.59 31.18 -7.48
C LYS A 78 -26.32 31.54 -6.18
N VAL A 79 -25.59 31.91 -5.14
CA VAL A 79 -26.15 32.79 -4.10
C VAL A 79 -26.26 34.17 -4.74
N THR A 80 -27.45 34.50 -5.22
CA THR A 80 -27.82 35.85 -5.63
C THR A 80 -28.79 36.43 -4.61
N GLY A 81 -28.45 37.61 -4.07
CA GLY A 81 -29.38 38.54 -3.42
C GLY A 81 -29.33 38.51 -1.91
#